data_AF-W6NHX2-F1
#
_entry.id   AF-W6NHX2-F1
#
_cell.length_a   1.000
_cell.length_b   1.000
_cell.length_c   1.000
_cell.angle_alpha   90.00
_cell.angle_beta   90.00
_cell.angle_gamma   90.00
#
_symmetry.space_group_name_H-M   'P 1'
#
loop_
_entity.id
_entity.type
_entity.pdbx_description
1 polymer ?
#
loop_
_entity_poly.entity_id
_entity_poly.type
_entity_poly.pdbx_seq_one_letter_code
_entity_poly.pdbx_strand_id
1 'polypeptide(L)'
;MGPPTTRSQSTPVDSWADGPFSGIVPEASASDNLANALSYLDDKASVRGKDAKSLRDATVLALEEVRNDSKADTAQLTKQINEEKSWQRYSTNFATSDVSLLL
;
A
#
# COMPACT_ATOMS: atom_id res chain seq x y z
N MET A 1 33.33 -38.60 -26.70
CA MET A 1 33.45 -37.53 -25.67
C MET A 1 32.33 -36.53 -25.96
N GLY A 2 31.21 -36.61 -25.25
CA GLY A 2 30.06 -35.72 -25.45
C GLY A 2 30.21 -34.40 -24.68
N PRO A 3 29.52 -33.32 -25.09
CA PRO A 3 29.60 -32.04 -24.39
C PRO A 3 28.96 -32.13 -23.00
N PRO A 4 29.44 -31.36 -22.01
CA PRO A 4 28.91 -31.41 -20.65
C PRO A 4 27.50 -30.84 -20.58
N THR A 5 26.57 -31.59 -19.98
CA THR A 5 25.21 -31.12 -19.67
C THR A 5 25.27 -30.11 -18.53
N THR A 6 24.86 -28.86 -18.78
CA THR A 6 24.69 -27.84 -17.72
C THR A 6 23.30 -27.96 -17.09
N ARG A 7 23.26 -28.26 -15.79
CA ARG A 7 22.02 -28.28 -15.00
C ARG A 7 21.90 -26.95 -14.28
N SER A 8 20.97 -26.10 -14.69
CA SER A 8 20.66 -24.85 -14.00
C SER A 8 20.07 -25.14 -12.61
N GLN A 9 20.77 -24.74 -11.56
CA GLN A 9 20.21 -24.63 -10.21
C GLN A 9 19.69 -23.20 -10.02
N SER A 10 18.39 -23.06 -9.81
CA SER A 10 17.81 -21.82 -9.26
C SER A 10 17.94 -21.88 -7.74
N THR A 11 18.89 -21.14 -7.17
CA THR A 11 18.87 -20.82 -5.75
C THR A 11 17.87 -19.68 -5.52
N PRO A 12 16.95 -19.75 -4.55
CA PRO A 12 16.25 -18.56 -4.10
C PRO A 12 17.27 -17.70 -3.36
N VAL A 13 17.67 -16.59 -3.96
CA VAL A 13 18.39 -15.55 -3.22
C VAL A 13 17.32 -14.68 -2.59
N ASP A 14 17.01 -14.95 -1.32
CA ASP A 14 16.45 -13.95 -0.42
C ASP A 14 17.50 -12.84 -0.30
N SER A 15 17.49 -11.94 -1.27
CA SER A 15 18.38 -10.78 -1.31
C SER A 15 17.78 -9.69 -0.44
N TRP A 16 17.82 -9.91 0.88
CA TRP A 16 17.67 -8.84 1.83
C TRP A 16 18.93 -7.99 1.72
N ALA A 17 18.82 -6.87 1.02
CA ALA A 17 19.81 -5.83 1.08
C ALA A 17 19.85 -5.34 2.54
N ASP A 18 20.89 -5.71 3.28
CA ASP A 18 21.30 -5.08 4.53
C ASP A 18 21.71 -3.63 4.24
N GLY A 19 20.71 -2.77 4.02
CA GLY A 19 20.83 -1.36 4.35
C GLY A 19 20.78 -1.22 5.88
N PRO A 20 21.28 -0.11 6.46
CA PRO A 20 21.07 0.15 7.87
C PRO A 20 19.58 0.38 8.08
N PHE A 21 18.84 -0.70 8.36
CA PHE A 21 17.53 -0.62 8.96
C PHE A 21 17.78 -0.09 10.38
N SER A 22 17.78 1.24 10.50
CA SER A 22 17.34 1.88 11.73
C SER A 22 16.08 1.13 12.12
N GLY A 23 16.12 0.39 13.23
CA GLY A 23 15.04 -0.49 13.63
C GLY A 23 13.73 0.28 13.62
N ILE A 24 12.96 0.12 12.54
CA ILE A 24 11.56 0.46 12.53
C ILE A 24 10.97 -0.66 13.35
N VAL A 25 10.95 -0.47 14.67
CA VAL A 25 9.94 -1.09 15.51
C VAL A 25 8.64 -0.93 14.71
N PRO A 26 7.94 -2.00 14.32
CA PRO A 26 6.67 -1.85 13.63
C PRO A 26 5.84 -0.92 14.49
N GLU A 27 5.65 0.30 14.03
CA GLU A 27 4.81 1.25 14.75
C GLU A 27 3.45 0.57 14.74
N ALA A 28 2.93 0.25 15.94
CA ALA A 28 1.65 -0.44 16.04
C ALA A 28 0.63 0.34 15.21
N SER A 29 -0.08 -0.33 14.30
CA SER A 29 -1.05 0.35 13.43
C SER A 29 -2.05 1.09 14.33
N ALA A 30 -2.65 2.18 13.85
CA ALA A 30 -3.63 2.87 14.70
C ALA A 30 -4.82 1.96 15.01
N SER A 31 -5.07 0.95 14.18
CA SER A 31 -5.98 -0.17 14.47
C SER A 31 -5.56 -1.00 15.68
N ASP A 32 -4.27 -1.33 15.82
CA ASP A 32 -3.73 -2.06 16.97
C ASP A 32 -3.80 -1.21 18.25
N ASN A 33 -3.52 0.08 18.14
CA ASN A 33 -3.64 1.02 19.26
C ASN A 33 -5.08 1.16 19.74
N LEU A 34 -6.04 1.22 18.81
CA LEU A 34 -7.47 1.25 19.13
C LEU A 34 -7.93 -0.07 19.75
N ALA A 35 -7.53 -1.21 19.18
CA ALA A 35 -7.84 -2.54 19.71
C ALA A 35 -7.29 -2.72 21.13
N ASN A 36 -6.06 -2.28 21.39
CA ASN A 36 -5.46 -2.34 22.72
C ASN A 36 -6.21 -1.43 23.71
N ALA A 37 -6.60 -0.21 23.30
CA ALA A 37 -7.39 0.70 24.15
C ALA A 37 -8.77 0.14 24.50
N LEU A 38 -9.35 -0.69 23.63
CA LEU A 38 -10.65 -1.36 23.83
C LEU A 38 -10.53 -2.71 24.57
N SER A 39 -9.37 -3.37 24.53
CA SER A 39 -9.20 -4.77 24.95
C SER A 39 -9.59 -5.09 26.40
N TYR A 40 -9.54 -4.10 27.29
CA TYR A 40 -9.89 -4.24 28.71
C TYR A 40 -11.23 -3.59 29.08
N LEU A 41 -11.95 -3.02 28.12
CA LEU A 41 -13.23 -2.35 28.34
C LEU A 41 -14.38 -3.29 28.02
N ASP A 42 -15.33 -3.37 28.95
CA ASP A 42 -16.63 -3.99 28.70
C ASP A 42 -17.52 -3.06 27.84
N ASP A 43 -18.38 -3.62 27.01
CA ASP A 43 -19.24 -2.88 26.06
C ASP A 43 -20.20 -1.90 26.76
N LYS A 44 -20.50 -2.13 28.05
CA LYS A 44 -21.37 -1.28 28.87
C LYS A 44 -20.61 -0.40 29.87
N ALA A 45 -19.27 -0.44 29.85
CA ALA A 45 -18.46 0.32 30.78
C ALA A 45 -18.56 1.83 30.53
N SER A 46 -18.75 2.61 31.60
CA SER A 46 -18.61 4.06 31.54
C SER A 46 -17.13 4.42 31.62
N VAL A 47 -16.52 4.76 30.49
CA VAL A 47 -15.11 5.16 30.41
C VAL A 47 -14.95 6.60 30.90
N ARG A 48 -14.01 6.86 31.82
CA ARG A 48 -13.77 8.20 32.39
C ARG A 48 -12.29 8.51 32.54
N GLY A 49 -11.98 9.79 32.72
CA GLY A 49 -10.62 10.25 33.04
C GLY A 49 -9.59 9.82 32.00
N LYS A 50 -8.52 9.17 32.45
CA LYS A 50 -7.38 8.78 31.62
C LYS A 50 -7.79 7.80 30.51
N ASP A 51 -8.63 6.83 30.82
CA ASP A 51 -9.01 5.78 29.87
C ASP A 51 -9.88 6.36 28.74
N ALA A 52 -10.76 7.30 29.08
CA ALA A 52 -11.57 8.02 28.09
C ALA A 52 -10.69 8.86 27.15
N LYS A 53 -9.64 9.50 27.69
CA LYS A 53 -8.66 10.22 26.88
C LYS A 53 -7.88 9.26 25.98
N SER A 54 -7.39 8.14 26.51
CA SER A 54 -6.64 7.15 25.74
C SER A 54 -7.46 6.56 24.59
N LEU A 55 -8.73 6.24 24.85
CA LEU A 55 -9.64 5.73 23.82
C LEU A 55 -9.89 6.78 22.73
N ARG A 56 -10.11 8.04 23.12
CA ARG A 56 -10.26 9.15 22.17
C ARG A 56 -9.01 9.32 21.31
N ASP A 57 -7.83 9.37 21.92
CA ASP A 57 -6.57 9.61 21.21
C ASP A 57 -6.30 8.46 20.23
N ALA A 58 -6.52 7.20 20.64
CA ALA A 58 -6.43 6.04 19.75
C ALA A 58 -7.44 6.08 18.59
N THR A 59 -8.67 6.53 18.86
CA THR A 59 -9.70 6.69 17.82
C THR A 59 -9.33 7.77 16.81
N VAL A 60 -8.77 8.90 17.27
CA VAL A 60 -8.32 9.98 16.40
C VAL A 60 -7.21 9.48 15.47
N LEU A 61 -6.23 8.76 16.02
CA LEU A 61 -5.15 8.16 15.23
C LEU A 61 -5.71 7.20 14.16
N ALA A 62 -6.66 6.34 14.51
CA ALA A 62 -7.28 5.40 13.57
C ALA A 62 -8.02 6.11 12.44
N LEU A 63 -8.74 7.20 12.74
CA LEU A 63 -9.42 7.99 11.72
C LEU A 63 -8.44 8.76 10.82
N GLU A 64 -7.33 9.23 11.36
CA GLU A 64 -6.29 9.89 10.57
C GLU A 64 -5.59 8.93 9.62
N GLU A 65 -5.28 7.71 10.07
CA GLU A 65 -4.72 6.64 9.23
C GLU A 65 -5.66 6.31 8.06
N VAL A 66 -6.92 5.98 8.35
CA VAL A 66 -7.94 5.68 7.32
C VAL A 66 -8.11 6.84 6.33
N ARG A 67 -8.07 8.08 6.82
CA ARG A 67 -8.15 9.27 5.94
C ARG A 67 -6.95 9.38 5.02
N ASN A 68 -5.75 9.08 5.52
CA ASN A 68 -4.53 9.15 4.73
C ASN A 68 -4.49 8.01 3.70
N ASP A 69 -4.88 6.80 4.08
CA ASP A 69 -4.97 5.66 3.17
C ASP A 69 -5.97 5.93 2.05
N SER A 70 -7.17 6.42 2.39
CA SER A 70 -8.19 6.79 1.41
C SER A 70 -7.68 7.84 0.40
N LYS A 71 -6.89 8.82 0.86
CA LYS A 71 -6.26 9.80 -0.03
C LYS A 71 -5.20 9.17 -0.91
N ALA A 72 -4.37 8.27 -0.37
CA ALA A 72 -3.34 7.57 -1.11
C ALA A 72 -3.96 6.70 -2.21
N ASP A 73 -4.99 5.92 -1.88
CA ASP A 73 -5.75 5.09 -2.83
C ASP A 73 -6.39 5.94 -3.93
N THR A 74 -7.02 7.05 -3.56
CA THR A 74 -7.63 7.97 -4.52
C THR A 74 -6.58 8.58 -5.45
N ALA A 75 -5.42 8.99 -4.93
CA ALA A 75 -4.32 9.51 -5.72
C ALA A 75 -3.76 8.44 -6.67
N GLN A 76 -3.61 7.21 -6.20
CA GLN A 76 -3.17 6.07 -7.01
C GLN A 76 -4.16 5.75 -8.13
N LEU A 77 -5.46 5.66 -7.83
CA LEU A 77 -6.50 5.44 -8.83
C LEU A 77 -6.53 6.55 -9.87
N THR A 78 -6.42 7.81 -9.43
CA THR A 78 -6.38 8.96 -10.34
C THR A 78 -5.18 8.87 -11.29
N LYS A 79 -4.01 8.47 -10.77
CA LYS A 79 -2.80 8.27 -11.57
C LYS A 79 -3.00 7.15 -12.60
N GLN A 80 -3.53 6.00 -12.18
CA GLN A 80 -3.81 4.86 -13.07
C GLN A 80 -4.78 5.24 -14.20
N ILE A 81 -5.86 5.96 -13.88
CA ILE A 81 -6.84 6.44 -14.87
C ILE A 81 -6.18 7.41 -15.87
N ASN A 82 -5.30 8.30 -15.40
CA ASN A 82 -4.62 9.24 -16.27
C ASN A 82 -3.62 8.53 -17.21
N GLU A 83 -2.91 7.52 -16.70
CA GLU A 83 -2.00 6.69 -17.49
C GLU A 83 -2.76 5.89 -18.54
N GLU A 84 -3.87 5.24 -18.18
CA GLU A 84 -4.74 4.51 -19.09
C GLU A 84 -5.28 5.42 -20.21
N LYS A 85 -5.80 6.60 -19.85
CA LYS A 85 -6.27 7.59 -20.83
C LYS A 85 -5.16 8.06 -21.77
N SER A 86 -3.92 8.15 -21.28
CA SER A 86 -2.76 8.52 -22.10
C SER A 86 -2.43 7.42 -23.11
N TRP A 87 -2.47 6.15 -22.70
CA TRP A 87 -2.28 5.01 -23.60
C TRP A 87 -3.37 4.90 -24.66
N GLN A 88 -4.64 5.10 -24.29
CA GLN A 88 -5.75 5.11 -25.24
C GLN A 88 -5.56 6.20 -26.32
N ARG A 89 -5.17 7.43 -25.92
CA ARG A 89 -4.89 8.51 -26.87
C ARG A 89 -3.73 8.19 -27.81
N TYR A 90 -2.67 7.59 -27.31
CA TYR A 90 -1.52 7.19 -28.13
C TYR A 90 -1.94 6.14 -29.19
N SER A 91 -2.70 5.12 -28.78
CA SER A 91 -3.22 4.09 -29.67
C SER A 91 -4.15 4.64 -30.75
N THR A 92 -5.07 5.54 -30.40
CA THR A 92 -5.97 6.16 -31.39
C THR A 92 -5.24 7.01 -32.41
N ASN A 93 -4.21 7.77 -32.00
CA ASN A 93 -3.43 8.61 -32.91
C ASN A 93 -2.63 7.76 -33.91
N PHE A 94 -2.10 6.61 -33.47
CA PHE A 94 -1.42 5.67 -34.36
C PHE A 94 -2.40 5.09 -35.41
N ALA A 95 -3.59 4.66 -34.97
CA ALA A 95 -4.61 4.10 -35.86
C ALA A 95 -5.15 5.12 -36.88
N THR A 96 -5.31 6.39 -36.51
CA THR A 96 -5.81 7.43 -37.42
C THR A 96 -4.74 7.96 -38.38
N SER A 97 -3.46 7.95 -37.98
CA SER A 97 -2.35 8.28 -38.90
C SER A 97 -2.20 7.26 -40.03
N ASP A 98 -2.39 5.97 -39.76
CA ASP A 98 -2.28 4.92 -40.80
C ASP A 98 -3.39 5.04 -41.86
N VAL A 99 -4.61 5.41 -41.45
CA VAL A 99 -5.74 5.65 -42.38
C VAL A 99 -5.54 6.92 -43.20
N SER A 100 -4.91 7.95 -42.64
CA SER A 100 -4.68 9.23 -43.31
C SER A 100 -3.52 9.20 -44.31
N LEU A 101 -2.62 8.22 -44.22
CA LEU A 101 -1.55 7.99 -45.20
C LEU A 101 -2.00 7.12 -46.40
N LEU A 102 -3.22 6.59 -46.37
CA LEU A 102 -3.81 5.72 -47.39
C LEU A 102 -4.85 6.41 -48.29
N LEU A 103 -5.07 7.72 -48.11
CA LEU A 103 -5.94 8.59 -48.91
C LEU A 103 -5.10 9.69 -49.59
#